data_AF-A0A930U0I1-F1
#
_entry.id   AF-A0A930U0I1-F1
#
_cell.length_a   1.000
_cell.length_b   1.000
_cell.length_c   1.000
_cell.angle_alpha   90.00
_cell.angle_beta   90.00
_cell.angle_gamma   90.00
#
_symmetry.space_group_name_H-M   'P 1'
#
loop_
_entity.id
_entity.type
_entity.pdbx_description
1 polymer ?
#
loop_
_entity_poly.entity_id
_entity_poly.type
_entity_poly.pdbx_seq_one_letter_code
_entity_poly.pdbx_strand_id
1 'polypeptide(L)' 'MAIFRQYIAPFLIVLVFLVALLAVSSRIFLPSDMAAPAPIEDPDLAQMELSPAWDRAWS' A
#
# COMPACT_ATOMS: atom_id res chain seq x y z
N MET A 1 19.06 -0.04 38.25
CA MET A 1 17.91 0.89 38.06
C MET A 1 16.79 0.17 37.30
N ALA A 2 15.97 -0.63 38.00
CA ALA A 2 14.92 -1.44 37.36
C ALA A 2 13.74 -0.60 36.84
N ILE A 3 13.44 0.52 37.50
CA ILE A 3 12.28 1.40 37.20
C ILE A 3 12.32 1.93 35.76
N PHE A 4 13.49 2.35 35.28
CA PHE A 4 13.61 2.92 33.94
C PHE A 4 13.28 1.89 32.85
N ARG A 5 13.80 0.67 32.99
CA ARG A 5 13.55 -0.39 32.00
C ARG A 5 12.18 -1.05 32.17
N GLN A 6 11.60 -1.02 33.37
CA GLN A 6 10.34 -1.71 33.66
C GLN A 6 9.09 -0.87 33.39
N TYR A 7 9.21 0.47 33.38
CA TYR A 7 8.07 1.37 33.11
C TYR A 7 8.30 2.25 31.89
N ILE A 8 9.48 2.87 31.77
CA ILE A 8 9.74 3.84 30.70
C ILE A 8 9.93 3.10 29.37
N ALA A 9 10.73 2.03 29.33
CA ALA A 9 10.91 1.25 28.10
C ALA A 9 9.60 0.67 27.54
N PRO A 10 8.74 -0.04 28.31
CA PRO A 10 7.48 -0.55 27.77
C PRO A 10 6.51 0.55 27.37
N PHE A 11 6.47 1.68 28.09
CA PHE A 11 5.67 2.83 27.69
C PHE A 11 6.12 3.40 26.34
N LEU A 12 7.44 3.59 26.14
CA LEU A 12 7.98 4.08 24.87
C LEU A 12 7.73 3.10 23.72
N ILE A 13 7.78 1.79 23.96
CA ILE A 13 7.43 0.79 22.94
C ILE A 13 6.00 1.00 22.45
N VAL A 14 5.04 1.13 23.37
CA VAL A 14 3.64 1.37 23.01
C VAL A 14 3.48 2.72 22.31
N LEU A 15 4.13 3.77 22.81
CA LEU A 15 4.08 5.10 22.20
C LEU A 15 4.59 5.09 20.76
N VAL A 16 5.78 4.53 20.52
CA VAL A 16 6.38 4.42 19.19
C VAL A 16 5.52 3.54 18.29
N PHE A 17 4.99 2.44 18.81
CA PHE A 17 4.07 1.58 18.08
C PHE A 17 2.82 2.33 17.62
N LEU A 18 2.18 3.10 18.50
CA LEU A 18 0.99 3.89 18.15
C LEU A 18 1.30 4.96 17.10
N VAL A 19 2.44 5.65 17.23
CA VAL A 19 2.90 6.64 16.24
C VAL A 19 3.16 5.96 14.90
N ALA A 20 3.87 4.82 14.89
CA ALA A 20 4.15 4.08 13.68
C ALA A 20 2.87 3.56 13.02
N LEU A 21 1.94 3.03 13.81
CA LEU A 21 0.63 2.57 13.34
C LEU A 21 -0.15 3.74 12.70
N LEU A 22 -0.23 4.88 13.38
CA LEU A 22 -0.91 6.06 12.86
C LEU A 22 -0.22 6.60 11.58
N ALA A 23 1.11 6.66 11.55
CA ALA A 23 1.86 7.09 10.38
C ALA A 23 1.64 6.16 9.17
N VAL A 24 1.69 4.85 9.38
CA VAL A 24 1.52 3.88 8.30
C VAL A 24 0.08 3.83 7.80
N SER A 25 -0.90 3.92 8.71
CA SER A 25 -2.32 3.92 8.35
C SER A 25 -2.72 5.23 7.66
N SER A 26 -2.20 6.38 8.13
CA SER A 26 -2.49 7.67 7.50
C SER A 26 -1.84 7.80 6.13
N ARG A 27 -0.67 7.19 5.88
CA ARG A 27 0.04 7.20 4.59
C ARG A 27 -0.88 6.93 3.39
N ILE A 28 -1.79 5.96 3.52
CA ILE A 28 -2.72 5.55 2.46
C ILE A 28 -3.68 6.68 2.06
N PHE A 29 -3.97 7.57 2.99
CA PHE A 29 -4.87 8.71 2.80
C PHE A 29 -4.15 10.00 2.39
N LEU A 30 -2.81 9.97 2.18
CA LEU A 30 -2.11 11.14 1.66
C LEU A 30 -2.45 11.34 0.18
N PRO A 31 -2.64 12.58 -0.28
CA PRO A 31 -2.88 12.86 -1.69
C PRO A 31 -1.83 12.26 -2.62
N SER A 32 -0.57 12.16 -2.17
CA SER A 32 0.51 11.53 -2.92
C SER A 32 0.32 10.03 -3.16
N ASP A 33 -0.34 9.31 -2.24
CA ASP A 33 -0.59 7.88 -2.35
C ASP A 33 -1.78 7.60 -3.29
N MET A 34 -2.79 8.49 -3.29
CA MET A 34 -3.96 8.45 -4.16
C MET A 34 -3.74 9.12 -5.54
N ALA A 35 -2.61 9.79 -5.75
CA ALA A 35 -2.28 10.48 -7.00
C ALA A 35 -1.79 9.54 -8.11
N ALA A 36 -1.69 8.24 -7.86
CA ALA A 36 -1.42 7.27 -8.91
C ALA A 36 -2.53 7.37 -9.97
N PRO A 37 -2.19 7.67 -11.24
CA PRO A 37 -3.18 7.67 -12.32
C PRO A 37 -3.89 6.32 -12.32
N ALA A 38 -5.22 6.34 -12.38
CA ALA A 38 -5.95 5.11 -12.69
C ALA A 38 -5.40 4.55 -14.02
N PRO A 39 -5.38 3.21 -14.20
CA PRO A 39 -5.07 2.64 -15.50
C PRO A 39 -5.87 3.36 -16.58
N ILE A 40 -5.15 4.02 -17.50
CA ILE A 40 -5.73 4.81 -18.59
C ILE A 40 -5.85 3.97 -19.86
N GLU A 41 -5.29 2.76 -19.85
CA GLU A 41 -5.56 1.75 -20.85
C GLU A 41 -7.00 1.24 -20.64
N ASP A 42 -7.81 1.29 -21.70
CA ASP A 42 -9.09 0.58 -21.74
C ASP A 42 -8.81 -0.88 -21.36
N PRO A 43 -9.50 -1.48 -20.35
CA PRO A 43 -9.25 -2.85 -19.95
C PRO A 43 -9.42 -3.83 -21.13
N ASP A 44 -10.27 -3.48 -22.09
CA ASP A 44 -10.47 -4.23 -23.34
C ASP A 44 -9.24 -4.17 -24.29
N LEU A 45 -8.50 -3.05 -24.32
CA LEU A 45 -7.29 -2.91 -25.13
C LEU A 45 -6.10 -3.66 -24.50
N ALA A 46 -5.96 -3.60 -23.17
CA ALA A 46 -4.95 -4.37 -22.44
C ALA A 46 -5.21 -5.88 -22.57
N GLN A 47 -6.48 -6.29 -22.59
CA GLN A 47 -6.87 -7.69 -22.80
C GLN A 47 -6.70 -8.14 -24.26
N MET A 48 -6.87 -7.25 -25.24
CA MET A 48 -6.53 -7.52 -26.66
C MET A 48 -5.03 -7.68 -26.90
N GLU A 49 -4.19 -6.95 -26.17
CA GLU A 49 -2.72 -7.08 -26.25
C GLU A 49 -2.23 -8.39 -25.61
N LEU A 50 -2.88 -8.81 -24.52
CA LEU A 50 -2.57 -10.06 -23.81
C LEU A 50 -3.26 -11.30 -24.41
N SER A 51 -4.25 -11.11 -25.30
CA SER A 51 -4.84 -12.21 -26.07
C SER A 51 -3.80 -12.72 -27.08
N PRO A 52 -3.42 -14.00 -26.98
CA PRO A 52 -2.48 -14.53 -27.91
C PRO A 52 -3.02 -14.55 -29.35
N ALA A 53 -2.17 -14.27 -30.32
CA ALA A 53 -2.56 -14.10 -31.72
C ALA A 53 -3.28 -15.32 -32.36
N TRP A 54 -3.22 -16.49 -31.73
CA TRP A 54 -3.94 -17.68 -32.18
C TRP A 54 -5.46 -17.62 -31.99
N ASP A 55 -5.98 -16.81 -31.06
CA ASP A 55 -7.43 -16.66 -30.84
C ASP A 55 -8.10 -15.81 -31.94
N ARG A 56 -7.34 -14.89 -32.56
CA ARG A 56 -7.80 -14.00 -33.65
C ARG A 56 -7.77 -14.64 -35.04
N ALA A 57 -7.12 -15.80 -35.18
CA ALA A 57 -6.87 -16.42 -36.48
C ALA A 57 -8.02 -17.32 -36.98
N TRP A 58 -8.97 -17.68 -36.10
CA TRP A 58 -10.01 -18.68 -36.38
C TRP A 58 -11.44 -18.18 -36.15
N SER A 59 -11.63 -16.87 -35.95
CA SER A 59 -12.93 -16.16 -35.87
C SER A 59 -13.23 -15.41 -37.16
#